data_AF-A0A8J4SMJ7-F1
#
_entry.id   AF-A0A8J4SMJ7-F1
#
_cell.length_a   1.000
_cell.length_b   1.000
_cell.length_c   1.000
_cell.angle_alpha   90.00
_cell.angle_beta   90.00
_cell.angle_gamma   90.00
#
_symmetry.space_group_name_H-M   'P 1'
#
loop_
_entity.id
_entity.type
_entity.pdbx_description
1 polymer ?
#
loop_
_entity_poly.entity_id
_entity_poly.type
_entity_poly.pdbx_seq_one_letter_code
_entity_poly.pdbx_strand_id
1 'polypeptide(L)'
;MRKYEDCWVVDRTMFEYVNQVSETDDEKKEQYSPWPTFIHEEILTERARLRVAMKAEMSKYKSFVDTHMKSFMAWWSRLGENAKTRLFQLPGDEVINYFRGHVKVKGSYEILLCAVMEQIRHFQDTGYTDGRVGAELFFEKNLLHKRESFVLDSQYLAMEVGDTNFFEMLQILAGPKLLPVRMTRDQNEKSEAEAEQAKSVSNVQSFRSDRRLVRLVICRIFADMAIRKYMREVVNADGTTQE
;
A
#
# COMPACT_ATOMS: atom_id res chain seq x y z
N MET A 1 30.93 -22.66 -34.28
CA MET A 1 29.68 -22.16 -33.64
C MET A 1 29.07 -23.28 -32.83
N ARG A 2 29.18 -23.23 -31.49
CA ARG A 2 28.45 -24.15 -30.61
C ARG A 2 27.11 -23.50 -30.26
N LYS A 3 26.01 -24.22 -30.51
CA LYS A 3 24.65 -23.86 -30.09
C LYS A 3 24.62 -23.86 -28.56
N TYR A 4 24.02 -22.83 -27.96
CA TYR A 4 23.70 -22.81 -26.53
C TYR A 4 22.64 -23.88 -26.27
N GLU A 5 22.90 -24.76 -25.30
CA GLU A 5 21.93 -25.73 -24.80
C GLU A 5 21.14 -25.07 -23.67
N ASP A 6 19.83 -24.88 -23.89
CA ASP A 6 18.86 -24.38 -22.92
C ASP A 6 18.55 -25.46 -21.88
N CYS A 7 19.37 -25.53 -20.82
CA CYS A 7 19.05 -26.32 -19.63
C CYS A 7 19.20 -25.47 -18.37
N TRP A 8 18.26 -24.55 -18.17
CA TRP A 8 17.97 -23.96 -16.86
C TRP A 8 17.28 -25.00 -15.98
N VAL A 9 18.02 -25.95 -15.44
CA VAL A 9 17.52 -26.83 -14.39
C VAL A 9 17.82 -26.16 -13.06
N VAL A 10 16.83 -25.46 -12.51
CA VAL A 10 16.90 -24.92 -11.15
C VAL A 10 16.83 -26.12 -10.19
N ASP A 11 17.94 -26.38 -9.51
CA ASP A 11 18.12 -27.54 -8.62
C ASP A 11 17.10 -27.50 -7.47
N ARG A 12 16.46 -28.64 -7.22
CA ARG A 12 15.37 -28.86 -6.26
C ARG A 12 15.79 -28.58 -4.81
N THR A 13 17.09 -28.62 -4.54
CA THR A 13 17.71 -28.28 -3.26
C THR A 13 17.67 -26.77 -2.95
N MET A 14 17.71 -25.91 -3.97
CA MET A 14 17.53 -24.46 -3.84
C MET A 14 16.11 -24.11 -3.40
N PHE A 15 15.14 -24.93 -3.82
CA PHE A 15 13.73 -24.84 -3.50
C PHE A 15 13.34 -25.45 -2.16
N GLU A 16 14.25 -26.04 -1.37
CA GLU A 16 13.95 -26.58 -0.04
C GLU A 16 14.42 -25.64 1.10
N TYR A 17 15.31 -24.68 0.80
CA TYR A 17 16.00 -23.83 1.78
C TYR A 17 15.35 -22.46 2.06
N VAL A 18 14.66 -21.88 1.07
CA VAL A 18 13.81 -20.66 1.13
C VAL A 18 12.59 -20.76 2.13
N ASN A 19 12.45 -21.84 2.91
CA ASN A 19 11.14 -22.35 3.39
C ASN A 19 10.84 -21.97 4.82
N GLN A 20 11.89 -21.66 5.56
CA GLN A 20 11.84 -21.69 7.01
C GLN A 20 11.66 -20.29 7.63
N VAL A 21 11.34 -19.27 6.83
CA VAL A 21 11.65 -17.85 7.16
C VAL A 21 10.45 -16.92 7.43
N SER A 22 9.23 -17.17 6.96
CA SER A 22 8.29 -16.05 6.67
C SER A 22 7.16 -15.73 7.68
N GLU A 23 7.28 -15.99 8.99
CA GLU A 23 6.12 -15.79 9.90
C GLU A 23 6.31 -14.88 11.13
N THR A 24 7.53 -14.47 11.46
CA THR A 24 7.75 -13.54 12.57
C THR A 24 8.65 -12.39 12.15
N ASP A 25 8.33 -11.20 12.64
CA ASP A 25 9.09 -9.93 12.55
C ASP A 25 10.42 -10.05 13.34
N ASP A 26 11.19 -11.08 13.03
CA ASP A 26 12.50 -11.40 13.60
C ASP A 26 13.56 -11.18 12.51
N GLU A 27 14.39 -10.14 12.69
CA GLU A 27 15.52 -9.76 11.82
C GLU A 27 16.50 -10.91 11.51
N LYS A 28 16.44 -12.02 12.27
CA LYS A 28 17.32 -13.19 12.10
C LYS A 28 16.93 -14.09 10.92
N LYS A 29 15.74 -13.92 10.34
CA LYS A 29 15.18 -14.84 9.33
C LYS A 29 15.26 -14.32 7.89
N GLU A 30 15.47 -13.02 7.66
CA GLU A 30 15.60 -12.43 6.32
C GLU A 30 16.97 -12.73 5.64
N GLN A 31 17.48 -13.96 5.65
CA GLN A 31 18.81 -14.27 5.09
C GLN A 31 18.81 -14.90 3.69
N TYR A 32 17.66 -15.33 3.15
CA TYR A 32 17.60 -16.07 1.88
C TYR A 32 16.65 -15.43 0.87
N SER A 33 17.22 -14.53 0.07
CA SER A 33 16.60 -13.91 -1.10
C SER A 33 17.07 -14.64 -2.37
N PRO A 34 16.23 -14.82 -3.40
CA PRO A 34 16.63 -15.38 -4.70
C PRO A 34 17.56 -14.44 -5.47
N TRP A 35 17.62 -13.18 -5.05
CA TRP A 35 18.57 -12.21 -5.56
C TRP A 35 19.95 -12.44 -4.96
N PRO A 36 21.02 -12.21 -5.74
CA PRO A 36 22.38 -12.11 -5.19
C PRO A 36 22.42 -11.29 -3.90
N THR A 37 23.23 -11.70 -2.93
CA THR A 37 23.25 -11.12 -1.57
C THR A 37 23.35 -9.59 -1.57
N PHE A 38 24.10 -9.00 -2.51
CA PHE A 38 24.22 -7.55 -2.63
C PHE A 38 22.89 -6.85 -3.00
N ILE A 39 22.07 -7.48 -3.85
CA ILE A 39 20.72 -6.99 -4.19
C ILE A 39 19.79 -7.12 -3.00
N HIS A 40 19.93 -8.20 -2.23
CA HIS A 40 19.11 -8.41 -1.05
C HIS A 40 19.35 -7.33 0.01
N GLU A 41 20.61 -7.07 0.36
CA GLU A 41 20.99 -6.03 1.32
C GLU A 41 20.55 -4.64 0.85
N GLU A 42 20.67 -4.36 -0.45
CA GLU A 42 20.18 -3.12 -1.04
C GLU A 42 18.65 -3.01 -0.87
N ILE A 43 17.89 -4.05 -1.20
CA ILE A 43 16.42 -4.07 -1.06
C ILE A 43 16.01 -3.85 0.40
N LEU A 44 16.62 -4.55 1.36
CA LEU A 44 16.30 -4.39 2.78
C LEU A 44 16.61 -2.99 3.27
N THR A 45 17.76 -2.44 2.87
CA THR A 45 18.18 -1.08 3.22
C THR A 45 17.21 -0.04 2.67
N GLU A 46 16.87 -0.13 1.38
CA GLU A 46 15.95 0.81 0.74
C GLU A 46 14.52 0.67 1.28
N ARG A 47 14.06 -0.55 1.59
CA ARG A 47 12.79 -0.79 2.27
C ARG A 47 12.75 -0.13 3.65
N ALA A 48 13.81 -0.27 4.45
CA ALA A 48 13.90 0.35 5.77
C ALA A 48 13.89 1.88 5.66
N ARG A 49 14.70 2.45 4.76
CA ARG A 49 14.71 3.89 4.45
C ARG A 49 13.32 4.39 4.05
N LEU A 50 12.64 3.65 3.17
CA LEU A 50 11.30 3.97 2.71
C LEU A 50 10.31 4.05 3.88
N ARG A 51 10.31 3.04 4.76
CA ARG A 51 9.43 3.00 5.93
C ARG A 51 9.73 4.15 6.90
N VAL A 52 11.01 4.47 7.14
CA VAL A 52 11.40 5.59 8.02
C VAL A 52 10.91 6.93 7.46
N ALA A 53 11.17 7.20 6.17
CA ALA A 53 10.73 8.43 5.52
C ALA A 53 9.20 8.55 5.53
N MET A 54 8.50 7.48 5.21
CA MET A 54 7.03 7.47 5.26
C MET A 54 6.49 7.66 6.67
N LYS A 55 7.15 7.14 7.71
CA LYS A 55 6.75 7.29 9.11
C LYS A 55 6.95 8.73 9.61
N ALA A 56 8.01 9.42 9.19
CA ALA A 56 8.24 10.82 9.55
C ALA A 56 7.07 11.73 9.11
N GLU A 57 6.51 11.45 7.94
CA GLU A 57 5.38 12.17 7.37
C GLU A 57 4.04 11.91 8.09
N MET A 58 3.93 10.92 8.98
CA MET A 58 2.66 10.60 9.66
C MET A 58 2.17 11.74 10.57
N SER A 59 3.11 12.54 11.10
CA SER A 59 2.82 13.69 11.95
C SER A 59 1.92 14.73 11.28
N LYS A 60 2.04 14.91 9.95
CA LYS A 60 1.21 15.86 9.20
C LYS A 60 -0.25 15.40 9.14
N TYR A 61 -0.48 14.11 8.92
CA TYR A 61 -1.83 13.54 8.92
C TYR A 61 -2.41 13.58 10.32
N LYS A 62 -1.61 13.33 11.36
CA LYS A 62 -2.03 13.48 12.74
C LYS A 62 -2.47 14.91 13.05
N SER A 63 -1.66 15.91 12.71
CA SER A 63 -2.02 17.33 12.90
C SER A 63 -3.31 17.68 12.15
N PHE A 64 -3.45 17.20 10.91
CA PHE A 64 -4.68 17.41 10.13
C PHE A 64 -5.91 16.77 10.78
N VAL A 65 -5.83 15.50 11.19
CA VAL A 65 -6.95 14.78 11.81
C VAL A 65 -7.33 15.44 13.14
N ASP A 66 -6.35 15.77 13.99
CA ASP A 66 -6.60 16.40 15.29
C ASP A 66 -7.27 17.78 15.13
N THR A 67 -6.96 18.53 14.06
CA THR A 67 -7.42 19.91 13.88
C THR A 67 -8.70 20.02 13.04
N HIS A 68 -8.80 19.23 11.96
CA HIS A 68 -9.76 19.47 10.87
C HIS A 68 -10.71 18.30 10.60
N MET A 69 -10.58 17.14 11.25
CA MET A 69 -11.34 15.94 10.83
C MET A 69 -12.86 16.15 10.84
N LYS A 70 -13.40 16.82 11.87
CA LYS A 70 -14.85 17.07 11.99
C LYS A 70 -15.38 17.95 10.85
N SER A 71 -14.69 19.05 10.55
CA SER A 71 -15.07 19.96 9.47
C SER A 71 -14.80 19.35 8.10
N PHE A 72 -13.74 18.55 7.96
CA PHE A 72 -13.43 17.78 6.76
C PHE A 72 -14.55 16.77 6.43
N MET A 73 -15.02 16.00 7.40
CA MET A 73 -16.15 15.07 7.22
C MET A 73 -17.41 15.79 6.76
N ALA A 74 -17.71 16.96 7.35
CA ALA A 74 -18.86 17.77 6.99
C ALA A 74 -18.75 18.39 5.58
N TRP A 75 -17.53 18.71 5.13
CA TRP A 75 -17.27 19.13 3.75
C TRP A 75 -17.38 17.95 2.78
N TRP A 76 -16.80 16.80 3.14
CA TRP A 76 -16.79 15.59 2.33
C TRP A 76 -18.20 15.07 2.03
N SER A 77 -19.10 15.09 3.01
CA SER A 77 -20.50 14.65 2.83
C SER A 77 -21.31 15.52 1.86
N ARG A 78 -20.85 16.75 1.58
CA ARG A 78 -21.46 17.65 0.59
C ARG A 78 -20.93 17.41 -0.83
N LEU A 79 -19.83 16.68 -0.98
CA LEU A 79 -19.28 16.37 -2.28
C LEU A 79 -20.14 15.33 -2.98
N GLY A 80 -20.60 15.65 -4.19
CA GLY A 80 -21.23 14.66 -5.06
C GLY A 80 -20.24 13.60 -5.55
N GLU A 81 -20.75 12.47 -6.01
CA GLU A 81 -19.96 11.33 -6.53
C GLU A 81 -18.95 11.75 -7.61
N ASN A 82 -19.35 12.64 -8.53
CA ASN A 82 -18.45 13.17 -9.56
C ASN A 82 -17.25 13.93 -8.99
N ALA A 83 -17.42 14.64 -7.88
CA ALA A 83 -16.32 15.35 -7.23
C ALA A 83 -15.37 14.37 -6.53
N LYS A 84 -15.92 13.35 -5.85
CA LYS A 84 -15.15 12.28 -5.22
C LYS A 84 -14.38 11.45 -6.26
N THR A 85 -15.02 11.12 -7.38
CA THR A 85 -14.39 10.38 -8.49
C THR A 85 -13.12 11.07 -9.00
N ARG A 86 -13.16 12.40 -9.16
CA ARG A 86 -11.98 13.18 -9.59
C ARG A 86 -10.87 13.22 -8.53
N LEU A 87 -11.21 13.12 -7.25
CA LEU A 87 -10.22 13.05 -6.16
C LEU A 87 -9.54 11.68 -6.11
N PHE A 88 -10.24 10.62 -6.49
CA PHE A 88 -9.74 9.26 -6.49
C PHE A 88 -9.30 8.78 -7.87
N GLN A 89 -8.75 9.67 -8.69
CA GLN A 89 -8.13 9.30 -9.96
C GLN A 89 -6.63 9.53 -9.89
N LEU A 90 -5.86 8.45 -9.88
CA LEU A 90 -4.41 8.47 -9.72
C LEU A 90 -3.71 7.72 -10.85
N PRO A 91 -3.01 8.40 -11.78
CA PRO A 91 -2.19 7.72 -12.78
C PRO A 91 -1.15 6.80 -12.12
N GLY A 92 -0.92 5.62 -12.68
CA GLY A 92 0.02 4.64 -12.10
C GLY A 92 1.45 5.18 -11.96
N ASP A 93 1.90 6.01 -12.89
CA ASP A 93 3.24 6.62 -12.87
C ASP A 93 3.44 7.58 -11.69
N GLU A 94 2.37 8.21 -11.20
CA GLU A 94 2.45 9.08 -10.01
C GLU A 94 2.82 8.30 -8.76
N VAL A 95 2.46 7.01 -8.67
CA VAL A 95 2.85 6.13 -7.56
C VAL A 95 4.36 5.86 -7.59
N ILE A 96 4.93 5.61 -8.77
CA ILE A 96 6.39 5.45 -8.92
C ILE A 96 7.11 6.78 -8.69
N ASN A 97 6.58 7.88 -9.21
CA ASN A 97 7.13 9.21 -8.99
C ASN A 97 7.09 9.61 -7.52
N TYR A 98 6.12 9.12 -6.75
CA TYR A 98 6.14 9.27 -5.30
C TYR A 98 7.38 8.61 -4.70
N PHE A 99 7.69 7.35 -5.04
CA PHE A 99 8.88 6.66 -4.53
C PHE A 99 10.19 7.33 -4.96
N ARG A 100 10.28 7.77 -6.22
CA ARG A 100 11.47 8.46 -6.77
C ARG A 100 11.68 9.85 -6.17
N GLY A 101 10.62 10.65 -6.09
CA GLY A 101 10.69 12.07 -5.72
C GLY A 101 10.66 12.30 -4.21
N HIS A 102 9.73 11.64 -3.51
CA HIS A 102 9.51 11.89 -2.08
C HIS A 102 10.48 11.10 -1.20
N VAL A 103 10.81 9.88 -1.62
CA VAL A 103 11.60 8.96 -0.78
C VAL A 103 12.95 8.61 -1.40
N LYS A 104 13.17 9.01 -2.65
CA LYS A 104 14.43 8.79 -3.39
C LYS A 104 14.85 7.33 -3.43
N VAL A 105 13.87 6.42 -3.53
CA VAL A 105 14.13 4.99 -3.75
C VAL A 105 14.87 4.81 -5.07
N LYS A 106 15.89 3.94 -5.07
CA LYS A 106 16.74 3.67 -6.24
C LYS A 106 17.05 2.18 -6.38
N GLY A 107 17.61 1.84 -7.55
CA GLY A 107 18.29 0.57 -7.78
C GLY A 107 17.36 -0.63 -7.74
N SER A 108 17.78 -1.72 -7.13
CA SER A 108 17.03 -2.99 -7.19
C SER A 108 15.66 -2.93 -6.51
N TYR A 109 15.48 -2.07 -5.51
CA TYR A 109 14.19 -1.95 -4.85
C TYR A 109 13.14 -1.26 -5.73
N GLU A 110 13.54 -0.33 -6.58
CA GLU A 110 12.64 0.30 -7.55
C GLU A 110 12.07 -0.74 -8.53
N ILE A 111 12.92 -1.66 -9.02
CA ILE A 111 12.50 -2.76 -9.90
C ILE A 111 11.48 -3.65 -9.19
N LEU A 112 11.73 -3.99 -7.92
CA LEU A 112 10.79 -4.75 -7.09
C LEU A 112 9.46 -4.01 -6.94
N LEU A 113 9.48 -2.70 -6.65
CA LEU A 113 8.27 -1.89 -6.52
C LEU A 113 7.47 -1.84 -7.83
N CYS A 114 8.13 -1.78 -8.99
CA CYS A 114 7.45 -1.89 -10.28
C CYS A 114 6.74 -3.24 -10.45
N ALA A 115 7.39 -4.36 -10.08
CA ALA A 115 6.76 -5.67 -10.11
C ALA A 115 5.57 -5.79 -9.13
N VAL A 116 5.71 -5.20 -7.94
CA VAL A 116 4.64 -5.12 -6.93
C VAL A 116 3.48 -4.26 -7.43
N MET A 117 3.74 -3.14 -8.11
CA MET A 117 2.68 -2.35 -8.72
C MET A 117 1.90 -3.16 -9.73
N GLU A 118 2.58 -3.95 -10.56
CA GLU A 118 1.92 -4.81 -11.54
C GLU A 118 1.00 -5.83 -10.87
N GLN A 119 1.43 -6.42 -9.74
CA GLN A 119 0.55 -7.27 -8.93
C GLN A 119 -0.69 -6.51 -8.40
N ILE A 120 -0.54 -5.25 -8.03
CA ILE A 120 -1.66 -4.42 -7.53
C ILE A 120 -2.60 -4.00 -8.68
N ARG A 121 -2.09 -3.76 -9.89
CA ARG A 121 -2.92 -3.48 -11.07
C ARG A 121 -3.85 -4.64 -11.38
N HIS A 122 -3.40 -5.86 -11.13
CA HIS A 122 -4.11 -7.11 -11.38
C HIS A 122 -4.64 -7.76 -10.10
N PHE A 123 -4.83 -7.00 -9.02
CA PHE A 123 -5.09 -7.58 -7.70
C PHE A 123 -6.34 -8.48 -7.67
N GLN A 124 -7.39 -8.09 -8.41
CA GLN A 124 -8.62 -8.88 -8.57
C GLN A 124 -8.39 -10.23 -9.27
N ASP A 125 -7.39 -10.31 -10.14
CA ASP A 125 -7.01 -11.53 -10.85
C ASP A 125 -6.09 -12.42 -10.00
N THR A 126 -5.30 -11.80 -9.12
CA THR A 126 -4.31 -12.52 -8.30
C THR A 126 -4.91 -13.28 -7.10
N GLY A 127 -6.07 -12.85 -6.60
CA GLY A 127 -6.69 -13.41 -5.39
C GLY A 127 -5.88 -13.18 -4.11
N TYR A 128 -4.93 -12.24 -4.11
CA TYR A 128 -4.22 -11.88 -2.88
C TYR A 128 -5.18 -11.17 -1.91
N THR A 129 -4.96 -11.40 -0.61
CA THR A 129 -5.62 -10.65 0.47
C THR A 129 -4.55 -10.27 1.51
N ASP A 130 -4.09 -9.01 1.50
CA ASP A 130 -2.96 -8.60 2.36
C ASP A 130 -3.36 -7.72 3.54
N GLY A 131 -4.48 -6.98 3.44
CA GLY A 131 -4.97 -6.09 4.50
C GLY A 131 -5.05 -6.80 5.86
N ARG A 132 -4.69 -6.09 6.93
CA ARG A 132 -4.66 -6.66 8.30
C ARG A 132 -5.78 -6.16 9.20
N VAL A 133 -6.41 -5.07 8.82
CA VAL A 133 -7.56 -4.48 9.50
C VAL A 133 -8.70 -4.26 8.52
N GLY A 134 -9.94 -4.18 9.03
CA GLY A 134 -11.14 -4.04 8.19
C GLY A 134 -11.04 -2.87 7.20
N ALA A 135 -10.48 -1.74 7.64
CA ALA A 135 -10.31 -0.58 6.78
C ALA A 135 -9.39 -0.85 5.57
N GLU A 136 -8.25 -1.52 5.79
CA GLU A 136 -7.33 -1.89 4.71
C GLU A 136 -7.97 -2.89 3.75
N LEU A 137 -8.66 -3.91 4.28
CA LEU A 137 -9.32 -4.93 3.47
C LEU A 137 -10.44 -4.34 2.60
N PHE A 138 -11.21 -3.42 3.15
CA PHE A 138 -12.28 -2.75 2.41
C PHE A 138 -11.72 -1.81 1.34
N PHE A 139 -10.66 -1.06 1.64
CA PHE A 139 -9.97 -0.23 0.65
C PHE A 139 -9.37 -1.10 -0.48
N GLU A 140 -8.69 -2.18 -0.11
CA GLU A 140 -8.08 -3.15 -1.02
C GLU A 140 -9.09 -3.77 -1.99
N LYS A 141 -10.25 -4.20 -1.49
CA LYS A 141 -11.33 -4.76 -2.30
C LYS A 141 -11.87 -3.78 -3.35
N ASN A 142 -11.92 -2.49 -3.01
CA ASN A 142 -12.52 -1.44 -3.83
C ASN A 142 -11.49 -0.67 -4.67
N LEU A 143 -10.19 -0.96 -4.53
CA LEU A 143 -9.14 -0.35 -5.33
C LEU A 143 -9.05 -1.08 -6.68
N LEU A 144 -9.29 -0.33 -7.76
CA LEU A 144 -9.30 -0.82 -9.12
C LEU A 144 -8.19 -0.16 -9.94
N HIS A 145 -7.79 -0.80 -11.04
CA HIS A 145 -6.95 -0.19 -12.05
C HIS A 145 -7.70 -0.13 -13.39
N LYS A 146 -7.91 1.08 -13.92
CA LYS A 146 -8.63 1.33 -15.18
C LYS A 146 -7.92 2.42 -15.96
N ARG A 147 -7.64 2.18 -17.25
CA ARG A 147 -7.04 3.17 -18.17
C ARG A 147 -5.78 3.82 -17.57
N GLU A 148 -4.80 3.00 -17.17
CA GLU A 148 -3.54 3.45 -16.55
C GLU A 148 -3.68 4.23 -15.23
N SER A 149 -4.85 4.21 -14.61
CA SER A 149 -5.09 4.91 -13.34
C SER A 149 -5.64 3.97 -12.27
N PHE A 150 -5.15 4.13 -11.05
CA PHE A 150 -5.80 3.64 -9.86
C PHE A 150 -7.04 4.49 -9.56
N VAL A 151 -8.15 3.81 -9.33
CA VAL A 151 -9.45 4.41 -8.99
C VAL A 151 -10.15 3.61 -7.90
N LEU A 152 -11.10 4.22 -7.22
CA LEU A 152 -12.01 3.49 -6.32
C LEU A 152 -13.29 3.10 -7.05
N ASP A 153 -13.87 1.96 -6.67
CA ASP A 153 -15.14 1.49 -7.22
C ASP A 153 -16.26 2.52 -7.02
N SER A 154 -17.17 2.65 -7.99
CA SER A 154 -18.34 3.54 -7.89
C SER A 154 -19.17 3.30 -6.63
N GLN A 155 -19.30 2.04 -6.17
CA GLN A 155 -20.02 1.71 -4.94
C GLN A 155 -19.32 2.27 -3.70
N TYR A 156 -17.99 2.28 -3.69
CA TYR A 156 -17.22 2.93 -2.64
C TYR A 156 -17.53 4.44 -2.58
N LEU A 157 -17.69 5.09 -3.74
CA LEU A 157 -17.92 6.53 -3.83
C LEU A 157 -19.37 6.94 -3.53
N ALA A 158 -20.32 6.06 -3.84
CA ALA A 158 -21.75 6.32 -3.69
C ALA A 158 -22.29 6.02 -2.28
N MET A 159 -21.64 5.14 -1.52
CA MET A 159 -22.12 4.67 -0.22
C MET A 159 -21.44 5.36 0.96
N GLU A 160 -22.20 5.63 2.04
CA GLU A 160 -21.68 6.17 3.31
C GLU A 160 -20.61 5.27 3.95
N VAL A 161 -20.69 3.96 3.69
CA VAL A 161 -19.67 2.99 4.14
C VAL A 161 -18.30 3.29 3.53
N GLY A 162 -18.23 3.75 2.28
CA GLY A 162 -16.97 4.13 1.65
C GLY A 162 -16.40 5.44 2.22
N ASP A 163 -17.26 6.41 2.53
CA ASP A 163 -16.85 7.63 3.24
C ASP A 163 -16.26 7.29 4.61
N THR A 164 -16.97 6.45 5.38
CA THR A 164 -16.52 5.97 6.69
C THR A 164 -15.18 5.25 6.58
N ASN A 165 -15.02 4.37 5.58
CA ASN A 165 -13.76 3.69 5.33
C ASN A 165 -12.62 4.66 5.00
N PHE A 166 -12.87 5.68 4.17
CA PHE A 166 -11.85 6.68 3.83
C PHE A 166 -11.40 7.46 5.06
N PHE A 167 -12.32 7.81 5.95
CA PHE A 167 -12.00 8.44 7.23
C PHE A 167 -11.19 7.53 8.16
N GLU A 168 -11.52 6.23 8.22
CA GLU A 168 -10.72 5.25 8.96
C GLU A 168 -9.31 5.10 8.39
N MET A 169 -9.17 5.08 7.06
CA MET A 169 -7.87 5.06 6.39
C MET A 169 -7.04 6.32 6.71
N LEU A 170 -7.67 7.51 6.76
CA LEU A 170 -7.02 8.73 7.22
C LEU A 170 -6.56 8.63 8.69
N GLN A 171 -7.35 8.00 9.56
CA GLN A 171 -6.93 7.76 10.94
C GLN A 171 -5.75 6.78 11.03
N ILE A 172 -5.68 5.78 10.16
CA ILE A 172 -4.51 4.89 10.06
C ILE A 172 -3.27 5.69 9.66
N LEU A 173 -3.37 6.61 8.69
CA LEU A 173 -2.27 7.50 8.30
C LEU A 173 -1.79 8.42 9.43
N ALA A 174 -2.71 8.81 10.32
CA ALA A 174 -2.45 9.60 11.53
C ALA A 174 -2.02 8.75 12.74
N GLY A 175 -2.04 7.42 12.62
CA GLY A 175 -1.82 6.48 13.71
C GLY A 175 -0.35 6.35 14.15
N PRO A 176 -0.07 5.57 15.20
CA PRO A 176 1.29 5.39 15.72
C PRO A 176 2.17 4.45 14.87
N LYS A 177 1.55 3.64 13.99
CA LYS A 177 2.23 2.62 13.17
C LYS A 177 1.95 2.86 11.70
N LEU A 178 3.00 2.74 10.87
CA LEU A 178 2.90 2.91 9.42
C LEU A 178 1.96 1.88 8.79
N LEU A 179 2.08 0.61 9.19
CA LEU A 179 1.20 -0.47 8.80
C LEU A 179 0.50 -1.00 10.05
N PRO A 180 -0.83 -0.98 10.10
CA PRO A 180 -1.56 -1.50 11.26
C PRO A 180 -1.37 -3.02 11.36
N VAL A 181 -1.46 -3.51 12.59
CA VAL A 181 -1.37 -4.94 12.93
C VAL A 181 -2.75 -5.42 13.33
N ARG A 182 -3.06 -6.66 12.98
CA ARG A 182 -4.33 -7.30 13.34
C ARG A 182 -4.46 -7.42 14.86
N MET A 183 -5.55 -6.92 15.43
CA MET A 183 -5.80 -6.96 16.88
C MET A 183 -6.53 -8.24 17.32
N THR A 184 -7.38 -8.82 16.46
CA THR A 184 -8.14 -10.06 16.74
C THR A 184 -8.19 -10.94 15.49
N ARG A 185 -7.95 -12.25 15.68
CA ARG A 185 -8.06 -13.28 14.62
C ARG A 185 -9.51 -13.76 14.57
N ASP A 186 -10.14 -13.70 13.40
CA ASP A 186 -11.47 -14.27 13.21
C ASP A 186 -11.35 -15.81 13.19
N GLN A 187 -12.18 -16.51 13.96
CA GLN A 187 -12.12 -17.98 14.09
C GLN A 187 -12.69 -18.68 12.85
N ASN A 188 -13.51 -18.00 12.06
CA ASN A 188 -14.11 -18.53 10.82
C ASN A 188 -13.29 -18.21 9.58
N GLU A 189 -12.24 -17.41 9.71
CA GLU A 189 -11.22 -17.25 8.68
C GLU A 189 -10.35 -18.53 8.62
N LYS A 190 -10.88 -19.60 8.02
CA LYS A 190 -10.05 -20.62 7.36
C LYS A 190 -9.46 -19.97 6.11
N SER A 191 -8.54 -19.04 6.35
CA SER A 191 -8.26 -17.94 5.45
C SER A 191 -7.20 -18.35 4.45
N GLU A 192 -7.25 -17.75 3.27
CA GLU A 192 -6.12 -17.68 2.33
C GLU A 192 -4.80 -17.32 3.01
N ALA A 193 -4.82 -16.70 4.19
CA ALA A 193 -3.68 -16.57 5.08
C ALA A 193 -3.06 -17.92 5.48
N GLU A 194 -3.83 -18.94 5.87
CA GLU A 194 -3.35 -20.30 6.15
C GLU A 194 -2.91 -21.03 4.87
N ALA A 195 -3.46 -20.68 3.70
CA ALA A 195 -3.02 -21.21 2.41
C ALA A 195 -1.73 -20.53 1.90
N GLU A 196 -1.55 -19.22 2.12
CA GLU A 196 -0.29 -18.50 1.91
C GLU A 196 0.75 -18.87 2.97
N GLN A 197 0.32 -19.19 4.19
CA GLN A 197 1.17 -19.70 5.25
C GLN A 197 1.60 -21.14 4.94
N ALA A 198 0.70 -21.98 4.42
CA ALA A 198 1.03 -23.30 3.87
C ALA A 198 1.90 -23.24 2.60
N LYS A 199 1.76 -22.19 1.77
CA LYS A 199 2.69 -21.88 0.66
C LYS A 199 4.01 -21.26 1.14
N SER A 200 4.04 -20.63 2.31
CA SER A 200 5.29 -20.19 2.94
C SER A 200 6.02 -21.35 3.63
N VAL A 201 5.29 -22.41 4.01
CA VAL A 201 5.83 -23.76 4.27
C VAL A 201 6.26 -24.45 2.95
N SER A 202 6.10 -23.80 1.79
CA SER A 202 6.63 -24.21 0.48
C SER A 202 7.53 -23.19 -0.26
N ASN A 203 8.30 -22.35 0.45
CA ASN A 203 9.54 -21.71 -0.02
C ASN A 203 9.34 -20.46 -0.89
N VAL A 204 8.16 -19.83 -0.84
CA VAL A 204 7.87 -18.69 -1.71
C VAL A 204 7.99 -17.37 -0.94
N GLN A 205 8.92 -16.51 -1.35
CA GLN A 205 9.07 -15.14 -0.85
C GLN A 205 7.74 -14.38 -1.01
N SER A 206 7.24 -13.80 0.09
CA SER A 206 5.99 -13.04 0.07
C SER A 206 6.23 -11.53 -0.11
N PHE A 207 5.72 -10.96 -1.20
CA PHE A 207 5.68 -9.51 -1.43
C PHE A 207 4.53 -8.80 -0.71
N ARG A 208 3.82 -9.49 0.19
CA ARG A 208 2.65 -8.98 0.93
C ARG A 208 2.93 -7.62 1.59
N SER A 209 4.08 -7.49 2.26
CA SER A 209 4.41 -6.23 2.96
C SER A 209 4.66 -5.07 2.01
N ASP A 210 5.31 -5.33 0.87
CA ASP A 210 5.57 -4.33 -0.16
C ASP A 210 4.26 -3.95 -0.89
N ARG A 211 3.36 -4.92 -1.16
CA ARG A 211 2.03 -4.64 -1.72
C ARG A 211 1.20 -3.73 -0.82
N ARG A 212 1.17 -4.03 0.49
CA ARG A 212 0.51 -3.15 1.47
C ARG A 212 1.12 -1.75 1.49
N LEU A 213 2.45 -1.66 1.38
CA LEU A 213 3.16 -0.38 1.38
C LEU A 213 2.81 0.47 0.15
N VAL A 214 2.75 -0.13 -1.04
CA VAL A 214 2.34 0.55 -2.27
C VAL A 214 0.88 1.01 -2.18
N ARG A 215 -0.03 0.17 -1.66
CA ARG A 215 -1.42 0.60 -1.42
C ARG A 215 -1.53 1.73 -0.40
N LEU A 216 -0.69 1.73 0.64
CA LEU A 216 -0.61 2.84 1.58
C LEU A 216 -0.17 4.13 0.88
N VAL A 217 0.77 4.07 -0.06
CA VAL A 217 1.17 5.22 -0.89
C VAL A 217 0.02 5.71 -1.76
N ILE A 218 -0.72 4.82 -2.42
CA ILE A 218 -1.92 5.19 -3.19
C ILE A 218 -2.93 5.92 -2.30
N CYS A 219 -3.22 5.37 -1.11
CA CYS A 219 -4.10 5.99 -0.13
C CYS A 219 -3.59 7.38 0.33
N ARG A 220 -2.28 7.54 0.55
CA ARG A 220 -1.66 8.84 0.90
C ARG A 220 -1.86 9.88 -0.19
N ILE A 221 -1.68 9.51 -1.46
CA ILE A 221 -1.84 10.46 -2.56
C ILE A 221 -3.30 10.90 -2.66
N PHE A 222 -4.25 9.98 -2.51
CA PHE A 222 -5.67 10.33 -2.42
C PHE A 222 -5.98 11.24 -1.23
N ALA A 223 -5.44 10.93 -0.05
CA ALA A 223 -5.58 11.76 1.14
C ALA A 223 -5.02 13.18 0.90
N ASP A 224 -3.81 13.29 0.37
CA ASP A 224 -3.17 14.57 0.07
C ASP A 224 -3.94 15.39 -0.98
N MET A 225 -4.57 14.74 -1.98
CA MET A 225 -5.45 15.42 -2.93
C MET A 225 -6.72 15.97 -2.25
N ALA A 226 -7.38 15.15 -1.43
CA ALA A 226 -8.59 15.54 -0.70
C ALA A 226 -8.30 16.66 0.32
N ILE A 227 -7.25 16.52 1.13
CA ILE A 227 -6.82 17.50 2.12
C ILE A 227 -6.49 18.82 1.44
N ARG A 228 -5.70 18.83 0.35
CA ARG A 228 -5.37 20.07 -0.37
C ARG A 228 -6.61 20.79 -0.90
N LYS A 229 -7.59 20.05 -1.42
CA LYS A 229 -8.85 20.63 -1.90
C LYS A 229 -9.66 21.23 -0.74
N TYR A 230 -9.80 20.50 0.37
CA TYR A 230 -10.47 20.98 1.57
C TYR A 230 -9.82 22.24 2.15
N MET A 231 -8.49 22.24 2.32
CA MET A 231 -7.76 23.39 2.86
C MET A 231 -7.97 24.63 1.99
N ARG A 232 -8.04 24.46 0.66
CA ARG A 232 -8.32 25.57 -0.26
C ARG A 232 -9.76 26.09 -0.16
N GLU A 233 -10.74 25.18 -0.14
CA GLU A 233 -12.15 25.54 -0.25
C GLU A 233 -12.79 25.97 1.06
N VAL A 234 -12.24 25.55 2.20
CA VAL A 234 -12.80 25.81 3.52
C VAL A 234 -11.84 26.67 4.33
N VAL A 235 -10.66 26.16 4.66
CA VAL A 235 -9.75 26.83 5.61
C VAL A 235 -9.21 28.16 5.06
N ASN A 236 -8.70 28.16 3.83
CA ASN A 236 -8.09 29.35 3.24
C ASN A 236 -9.13 30.33 2.70
N ALA A 237 -10.28 29.84 2.24
CA ALA A 237 -11.38 30.69 1.79
C ALA A 237 -11.96 31.51 2.94
N ASP A 238 -12.17 30.89 4.11
CA ASP A 238 -12.69 31.58 5.29
C ASP A 238 -11.74 32.68 5.80
N GLY A 239 -10.41 32.47 5.67
CA GLY A 239 -9.39 33.45 6.06
C GLY A 239 -9.30 34.69 5.17
N THR A 240 -9.88 34.68 3.97
CA THR A 240 -9.82 35.81 3.03
C THR A 240 -10.99 36.80 3.22
N THR A 241 -11.95 36.48 4.09
CA THR A 241 -13.19 37.27 4.27
C THR A 241 -13.14 38.20 5.49
N GLN A 242 -11.98 38.39 6.11
CA GLN A 242 -11.79 39.19 7.33
C GLN A 242 -10.83 40.39 7.17
N GLU A 243 -10.48 40.80 5.95
CA GLU A 243 -9.76 42.06 5.66
C GLU A 243 -10.67 43.12 5.03
#